data_AF-A0A1S3Z4J9-F1
#
_entry.id   AF-A0A1S3Z4J9-F1
#
_cell.length_a   1.000
_cell.length_b   1.000
_cell.length_c   1.000
_cell.angle_alpha   90.00
_cell.angle_beta   90.00
_cell.angle_gamma   90.00
#
_symmetry.space_group_name_H-M   'P 1'
#
loop_
_entity.id
_entity.type
_entity.pdbx_description
1 polymer ?
#
loop_
_entity_poly.entity_id
_entity_poly.type
_entity_poly.pdbx_seq_one_letter_code
_entity_poly.pdbx_strand_id
1 'polypeptide(L)'
;MIFAYFSLLIFLFLQLLSSSGAAIGSNVLKSYVDLLEFPLNLEYMEAEFFLWGSFGYGLDSFAPELADGGPSPIGARIAKLSPLIRDVIAQFGFQEVGHVRAIKNTVAGFSRSLLNLSREAFATVMNDAFGHQLEPPFNPYANDINYLIASYVIPYIGLTGYVGANPKLHSPTAKRLLDGRLGVESGQDAFLRALLHERGSKNVEPYGITVIEFTNRISELRNKLGRHGLKDEGLKVKPTVGAEGKIRGNILVGDKYSISYDRTPEEILRIVY
;
A
#
# COMPACT_ATOMS: atom_id res chain seq x y z
N MET A 1 -20.14 8.48 3.39
CA MET A 1 -19.62 7.56 2.36
C MET A 1 -18.30 7.00 2.88
N ILE A 2 -18.23 5.69 3.03
CA ILE A 2 -17.00 4.93 3.28
C ILE A 2 -16.42 4.69 1.87
N PHE A 3 -15.20 5.13 1.60
CA PHE A 3 -14.64 5.16 0.24
C PHE A 3 -13.91 3.85 -0.06
N ALA A 4 -14.68 2.87 -0.54
CA ALA A 4 -14.15 1.56 -0.90
C ALA A 4 -13.33 1.66 -2.20
N TYR A 5 -12.02 1.97 -2.10
CA TYR A 5 -11.21 2.18 -3.30
C TYR A 5 -10.88 0.86 -4.01
N PHE A 6 -10.42 -0.15 -3.26
CA PHE A 6 -9.79 -1.33 -3.87
C PHE A 6 -10.44 -2.68 -3.51
N SER A 7 -11.49 -2.70 -2.68
CA SER A 7 -12.21 -3.92 -2.37
C SER A 7 -13.71 -3.69 -2.20
N LEU A 8 -14.50 -4.66 -2.66
CA LEU A 8 -15.96 -4.63 -2.60
C LEU A 8 -16.53 -5.26 -1.31
N LEU A 9 -15.68 -5.86 -0.46
CA LEU A 9 -16.10 -6.61 0.74
C LEU A 9 -15.56 -5.97 2.03
N ILE A 10 -16.20 -4.89 2.47
CA ILE A 10 -15.86 -4.20 3.73
C ILE A 10 -16.45 -4.91 4.98
N PHE A 11 -17.44 -5.78 4.79
CA PHE A 11 -18.35 -6.15 5.86
C PHE A 11 -17.88 -7.24 6.83
N LEU A 12 -16.80 -7.97 6.56
CA LEU A 12 -16.36 -9.08 7.43
C LEU A 12 -15.30 -8.69 8.48
N PHE A 13 -14.47 -7.67 8.24
CA PHE A 13 -13.35 -7.34 9.15
C PHE A 13 -13.76 -6.56 10.40
N LEU A 14 -14.81 -5.72 10.33
CA LEU A 14 -15.26 -4.91 11.48
C LEU A 14 -15.93 -5.76 12.59
N GLN A 15 -16.49 -6.93 12.26
CA GLN A 15 -17.12 -7.80 13.25
C GLN A 15 -16.11 -8.57 14.12
N LEU A 16 -14.91 -8.84 13.61
CA LEU A 16 -13.85 -9.53 14.36
C LEU A 16 -13.29 -8.66 15.51
N LEU A 17 -13.15 -7.35 15.27
CA LEU A 17 -12.67 -6.38 16.28
C LEU A 17 -13.70 -6.08 17.39
N SER A 18 -14.98 -6.40 17.17
CA SER A 18 -16.06 -6.12 18.12
C SER A 18 -16.20 -7.17 19.24
N SER A 19 -15.43 -8.26 19.19
CA SER A 19 -15.51 -9.38 20.14
C SER A 19 -14.44 -9.32 21.24
N SER A 20 -14.31 -8.18 21.92
CA SER A 20 -13.46 -8.06 23.12
C SER A 20 -14.25 -8.40 24.39
N GLY A 21 -14.42 -9.70 24.65
CA GLY A 21 -15.01 -10.20 25.89
C GLY A 21 -14.62 -11.66 26.17
N ALA A 22 -13.73 -11.84 27.14
CA ALA A 22 -13.35 -13.08 27.85
C ALA A 22 -12.22 -13.98 27.28
N ALA A 23 -11.36 -14.42 28.22
CA ALA A 23 -10.21 -15.35 28.16
C ALA A 23 -8.83 -14.76 27.72
N ILE A 24 -8.00 -14.46 28.73
CA ILE A 24 -6.69 -13.79 28.63
C ILE A 24 -5.63 -14.60 27.83
N GLY A 25 -5.80 -15.93 27.69
CA GLY A 25 -4.88 -16.79 26.93
C GLY A 25 -5.24 -16.97 25.46
N SER A 26 -6.51 -17.21 25.14
CA SER A 26 -7.00 -17.40 23.77
C SER A 26 -7.12 -16.10 22.99
N ASN A 27 -7.47 -15.00 23.65
CA ASN A 27 -7.60 -13.69 23.00
C ASN A 27 -6.26 -13.10 22.56
N VAL A 28 -5.19 -13.38 23.30
CA VAL A 28 -3.84 -12.92 22.95
C VAL A 28 -3.30 -13.67 21.72
N LEU A 29 -3.51 -14.99 21.65
CA LEU A 29 -3.17 -15.77 20.45
C LEU A 29 -4.01 -15.34 19.23
N LYS A 30 -5.32 -15.13 19.43
CA LYS A 30 -6.22 -14.62 18.39
C LYS A 30 -5.80 -13.24 17.90
N SER A 31 -5.44 -12.31 18.80
CA SER A 31 -4.98 -10.98 18.39
C SER A 31 -3.67 -11.01 17.60
N TYR A 32 -2.76 -11.97 17.86
CA TYR A 32 -1.55 -12.11 17.03
C TYR A 32 -1.86 -12.60 15.62
N VAL A 33 -2.75 -13.59 15.51
CA VAL A 33 -3.21 -14.10 14.21
C VAL A 33 -3.89 -12.97 13.45
N ASP A 34 -4.78 -12.22 14.10
CA ASP A 34 -5.47 -11.08 13.49
C ASP A 34 -4.47 -10.02 12.99
N LEU A 35 -3.40 -9.72 13.76
CA LEU A 35 -2.37 -8.75 13.34
C LEU A 35 -1.49 -9.24 12.18
N LEU A 36 -1.28 -10.55 12.04
CA LEU A 36 -0.50 -11.14 10.95
C LEU A 36 -1.36 -11.40 9.69
N GLU A 37 -2.65 -11.66 9.86
CA GLU A 37 -3.61 -11.83 8.76
C GLU A 37 -4.10 -10.49 8.21
N PHE A 38 -4.18 -9.45 9.05
CA PHE A 38 -4.58 -8.10 8.62
C PHE A 38 -3.89 -7.60 7.33
N PRO A 39 -2.54 -7.66 7.20
CA PRO A 39 -1.87 -7.20 5.99
C PRO A 39 -2.10 -8.10 4.77
N LEU A 40 -2.57 -9.34 4.93
CA LEU A 40 -2.64 -10.32 3.84
C LEU A 40 -3.45 -9.81 2.63
N ASN A 41 -4.50 -9.00 2.86
CA ASN A 41 -5.25 -8.43 1.74
C ASN A 41 -4.47 -7.32 0.99
N LEU A 42 -3.59 -6.59 1.69
CA LEU A 42 -2.68 -5.65 1.05
C LEU A 42 -1.62 -6.39 0.24
N GLU A 43 -1.07 -7.49 0.77
CA GLU A 43 -0.11 -8.32 0.01
C GLU A 43 -0.73 -8.86 -1.27
N TYR A 44 -1.97 -9.33 -1.21
CA TYR A 44 -2.70 -9.73 -2.41
C TYR A 44 -2.85 -8.57 -3.39
N MET A 45 -3.19 -7.38 -2.89
CA MET A 45 -3.36 -6.20 -3.72
C MET A 45 -2.05 -5.80 -4.43
N GLU A 46 -0.94 -5.79 -3.71
CA GLU A 46 0.37 -5.44 -4.25
C GLU A 46 0.90 -6.52 -5.21
N ALA A 47 0.81 -7.80 -4.84
CA ALA A 47 1.19 -8.90 -5.72
C ALA A 47 0.40 -8.86 -7.03
N GLU A 48 -0.92 -8.74 -6.97
CA GLU A 48 -1.74 -8.62 -8.16
C GLU A 48 -1.37 -7.38 -8.97
N PHE A 49 -1.30 -6.20 -8.33
CA PHE A 49 -1.03 -4.96 -9.05
C PHE A 49 0.30 -5.02 -9.78
N PHE A 50 1.39 -5.41 -9.11
CA PHE A 50 2.72 -5.48 -9.69
C PHE A 50 2.88 -6.58 -10.73
N LEU A 51 2.38 -7.79 -10.49
CA LEU A 51 2.43 -8.88 -11.49
C LEU A 51 1.64 -8.53 -12.75
N TRP A 52 0.43 -7.99 -12.60
CA TRP A 52 -0.35 -7.55 -13.74
C TRP A 52 0.34 -6.41 -14.48
N GLY A 53 0.86 -5.40 -13.79
CA GLY A 53 1.54 -4.28 -14.41
C GLY A 53 2.76 -4.69 -15.24
N SER A 54 3.56 -5.65 -14.76
CA SER A 54 4.78 -6.11 -15.44
C SER A 54 4.53 -7.17 -16.51
N PHE A 55 3.66 -8.16 -16.25
CA PHE A 55 3.48 -9.34 -17.10
C PHE A 55 2.11 -9.44 -17.78
N GLY A 56 1.09 -8.77 -17.24
CA GLY A 56 -0.29 -8.91 -17.71
C GLY A 56 -1.00 -10.16 -17.18
N TYR A 57 -0.48 -10.76 -16.11
CA TYR A 57 -1.08 -11.90 -15.41
C TYR A 57 -0.80 -11.77 -13.91
N GLY A 58 -1.66 -12.35 -13.08
CA GLY A 58 -1.59 -12.27 -11.62
C GLY A 58 -1.20 -13.57 -10.93
N LEU A 59 -1.57 -13.71 -9.66
CA LEU A 59 -1.28 -14.92 -8.87
C LEU A 59 -1.84 -16.18 -9.51
N ASP A 60 -2.97 -16.09 -10.22
CA ASP A 60 -3.60 -17.25 -10.88
C ASP A 60 -2.69 -17.93 -11.90
N SER A 61 -1.69 -17.21 -12.43
CA SER A 61 -0.69 -17.75 -13.37
C SER A 61 0.62 -18.13 -12.69
N PHE A 62 1.06 -17.37 -11.69
CA PHE A 62 2.40 -17.52 -11.11
C PHE A 62 2.44 -18.30 -9.79
N ALA A 63 1.37 -18.26 -9.00
CA ALA A 63 1.25 -18.91 -7.70
C ALA A 63 -0.24 -19.14 -7.32
N PRO A 64 -1.00 -19.91 -8.13
CA PRO A 64 -2.45 -20.08 -7.94
C PRO A 64 -2.79 -20.71 -6.58
N GLU A 65 -1.87 -21.49 -6.00
CA GLU A 65 -1.99 -22.05 -4.66
C GLU A 65 -2.10 -20.98 -3.57
N LEU A 66 -1.51 -19.80 -3.80
CA LEU A 66 -1.57 -18.69 -2.86
C LEU A 66 -2.87 -17.90 -2.97
N ALA A 67 -3.46 -17.81 -4.16
CA ALA A 67 -4.80 -17.22 -4.35
C ALA A 67 -5.89 -18.06 -3.68
N ASP A 68 -5.68 -19.37 -3.57
CA ASP A 68 -6.46 -20.30 -2.75
C ASP A 68 -7.96 -20.29 -3.09
N GLY A 69 -8.23 -20.35 -4.40
CA GLY A 69 -9.58 -20.31 -4.95
C GLY A 69 -10.27 -18.93 -4.88
N GLY A 70 -9.58 -17.89 -4.40
CA GLY A 70 -10.09 -16.52 -4.40
C GLY A 70 -10.28 -15.95 -5.81
N PRO A 71 -11.26 -15.07 -6.06
CA PRO A 71 -11.56 -14.54 -7.39
C PRO A 71 -10.44 -13.65 -7.95
N SER A 72 -10.23 -13.68 -9.26
CA SER A 72 -9.28 -12.81 -9.98
C SER A 72 -9.62 -11.32 -9.79
N PRO A 73 -8.62 -10.42 -9.79
CA PRO A 73 -8.87 -8.99 -9.65
C PRO A 73 -9.65 -8.43 -10.85
N ILE A 74 -10.47 -7.42 -10.61
CA ILE A 74 -11.19 -6.68 -11.65
C ILE A 74 -10.30 -5.59 -12.21
N GLY A 75 -10.23 -5.50 -13.54
CA GLY A 75 -9.69 -4.34 -14.24
C GLY A 75 -8.16 -4.20 -14.22
N ALA A 76 -7.45 -5.14 -13.59
CA ALA A 76 -6.00 -5.24 -13.65
C ALA A 76 -5.53 -5.47 -15.09
N ARG A 77 -4.44 -4.80 -15.51
CA ARG A 77 -3.92 -4.84 -16.89
C ARG A 77 -2.41 -4.70 -16.90
N ILE A 78 -1.81 -5.16 -18.00
CA ILE A 78 -0.42 -4.84 -18.31
C ILE A 78 -0.22 -3.33 -18.47
N ALA A 79 0.81 -2.80 -17.82
CA ALA A 79 1.19 -1.40 -17.92
C ALA A 79 2.17 -1.15 -19.08
N LYS A 80 2.09 0.04 -19.67
CA LYS A 80 3.06 0.49 -20.67
C LYS A 80 4.33 0.99 -19.99
N LEU A 81 5.13 0.07 -19.50
CA LEU A 81 6.37 0.35 -18.78
C LEU A 81 7.60 0.29 -19.70
N SER A 82 8.56 1.18 -19.48
CA SER A 82 9.92 1.08 -20.02
C SER A 82 10.63 -0.16 -19.46
N PRO A 83 11.68 -0.67 -20.13
CA PRO A 83 12.35 -1.91 -19.71
C PRO A 83 12.81 -1.90 -18.25
N LEU A 84 13.43 -0.80 -17.80
CA LEU A 84 13.90 -0.67 -16.42
C LEU A 84 12.75 -0.70 -15.42
N ILE A 85 11.69 0.07 -15.66
CA ILE A 85 10.55 0.12 -14.72
C ILE A 85 9.81 -1.21 -14.73
N ARG A 86 9.65 -1.86 -15.89
CA ARG A 86 9.04 -3.19 -15.99
C ARG A 86 9.81 -4.24 -15.18
N ASP A 87 11.13 -4.24 -15.30
CA ASP A 87 12.00 -5.17 -14.56
C ASP A 87 11.86 -4.98 -13.04
N VAL A 88 11.93 -3.73 -12.56
CA VAL A 88 11.74 -3.45 -11.13
C VAL A 88 10.36 -3.85 -10.64
N ILE A 89 9.29 -3.48 -11.36
CA ILE A 89 7.92 -3.83 -10.97
C ILE A 89 7.71 -5.36 -10.99
N ALA A 90 8.37 -6.09 -11.89
CA ALA A 90 8.38 -7.55 -11.87
C ALA A 90 9.06 -8.10 -10.60
N GLN A 91 10.18 -7.53 -10.19
CA GLN A 91 10.85 -7.92 -8.94
C GLN A 91 9.93 -7.69 -7.74
N PHE A 92 9.24 -6.55 -7.67
CA PHE A 92 8.29 -6.25 -6.60
C PHE A 92 7.15 -7.26 -6.59
N GLY A 93 6.54 -7.53 -7.75
CA GLY A 93 5.49 -8.54 -7.85
C GLY A 93 5.88 -9.90 -7.27
N PHE A 94 7.08 -10.41 -7.58
CA PHE A 94 7.54 -11.68 -7.02
C PHE A 94 7.95 -11.60 -5.54
N GLN A 95 8.39 -10.45 -5.05
CA GLN A 95 8.62 -10.22 -3.62
C GLN A 95 7.29 -10.31 -2.85
N GLU A 96 6.21 -9.73 -3.39
CA GLU A 96 4.87 -9.82 -2.80
C GLU A 96 4.30 -11.24 -2.84
N VAL A 97 4.55 -12.01 -3.90
CA VAL A 97 4.26 -13.47 -3.88
C VAL A 97 4.98 -14.14 -2.70
N GLY A 98 6.23 -13.75 -2.43
CA GLY A 98 7.00 -14.18 -1.28
C GLY A 98 6.35 -13.79 0.05
N HIS A 99 5.87 -12.56 0.19
CA HIS A 99 5.19 -12.09 1.40
C HIS A 99 3.89 -12.82 1.67
N VAL A 100 3.02 -12.99 0.65
CA VAL A 100 1.78 -13.79 0.76
C VAL A 100 2.12 -15.20 1.25
N ARG A 101 3.12 -15.85 0.65
CA ARG A 101 3.57 -17.20 1.04
C ARG A 101 4.09 -17.23 2.48
N ALA A 102 4.86 -16.23 2.89
CA ALA A 102 5.42 -16.17 4.24
C ALA A 102 4.32 -16.03 5.31
N ILE A 103 3.28 -15.23 5.05
CA ILE A 103 2.12 -15.13 5.94
C ILE A 103 1.38 -16.47 6.00
N LYS A 104 1.01 -17.06 4.85
CA LYS A 104 0.25 -18.33 4.80
C LYS A 104 1.02 -19.55 5.34
N ASN A 105 2.34 -19.48 5.42
CA ASN A 105 3.17 -20.48 6.09
C ASN A 105 3.24 -20.29 7.62
N THR A 106 2.80 -19.15 8.13
CA THR A 106 2.91 -18.77 9.56
C THR A 106 1.54 -18.80 10.26
N VAL A 107 0.50 -18.37 9.57
CA VAL A 107 -0.90 -18.35 10.02
C VAL A 107 -1.79 -19.00 8.97
N ALA A 108 -3.03 -19.34 9.34
CA ALA A 108 -3.97 -19.96 8.41
C ALA A 108 -4.20 -19.06 7.18
N GLY A 109 -4.36 -17.75 7.41
CA GLY A 109 -4.65 -16.79 6.36
C GLY A 109 -6.06 -16.98 5.79
N PHE A 110 -6.32 -16.26 4.71
CA PHE A 110 -7.57 -16.36 3.96
C PHE A 110 -7.29 -16.35 2.46
N SER A 111 -8.26 -16.78 1.66
CA SER A 111 -8.16 -16.73 0.20
C SER A 111 -8.23 -15.30 -0.31
N ARG A 112 -7.59 -15.03 -1.46
CA ARG A 112 -7.57 -13.68 -2.07
C ARG A 112 -8.99 -13.12 -2.16
N SER A 113 -9.24 -11.93 -1.60
CA SER A 113 -10.54 -11.26 -1.74
C SER A 113 -10.71 -10.66 -3.14
N LEU A 114 -11.93 -10.28 -3.52
CA LEU A 114 -12.15 -9.60 -4.79
C LEU A 114 -11.55 -8.18 -4.74
N LEU A 115 -10.48 -7.98 -5.50
CA LEU A 115 -9.77 -6.71 -5.62
C LEU A 115 -10.25 -5.94 -6.86
N ASN A 116 -10.45 -4.64 -6.72
CA ASN A 116 -10.76 -3.74 -7.83
C ASN A 116 -9.52 -2.92 -8.20
N LEU A 117 -8.75 -3.40 -9.17
CA LEU A 117 -7.54 -2.73 -9.69
C LEU A 117 -7.84 -1.98 -11.00
N SER A 118 -9.10 -1.63 -11.25
CA SER A 118 -9.50 -0.92 -12.47
C SER A 118 -8.95 0.50 -12.52
N ARG A 119 -8.87 1.07 -13.73
CA ARG A 119 -8.48 2.47 -13.90
C ARG A 119 -9.45 3.40 -13.18
N GLU A 120 -10.73 3.02 -13.14
CA GLU A 120 -11.82 3.76 -12.53
C GLU A 120 -11.66 3.83 -11.00
N ALA A 121 -11.16 2.77 -10.36
CA ALA A 121 -10.79 2.78 -8.94
C ALA A 121 -9.66 3.78 -8.65
N PHE A 122 -8.55 3.70 -9.41
CA PHE A 122 -7.44 4.64 -9.26
C PHE A 122 -7.82 6.07 -9.61
N ALA A 123 -8.67 6.29 -10.62
CA ALA A 123 -9.21 7.61 -10.94
C ALA A 123 -10.01 8.19 -9.78
N THR A 124 -10.80 7.37 -9.07
CA THR A 124 -11.55 7.81 -7.88
C THR A 124 -10.60 8.27 -6.78
N VAL A 125 -9.54 7.49 -6.49
CA VAL A 125 -8.50 7.89 -5.52
C VAL A 125 -7.88 9.23 -5.89
N MET A 126 -7.49 9.42 -7.15
CA MET A 126 -6.88 10.68 -7.59
C MET A 126 -7.87 11.83 -7.52
N ASN A 127 -9.12 11.64 -7.94
CA ASN A 127 -10.15 12.68 -7.85
C ASN A 127 -10.36 13.14 -6.40
N ASP A 128 -10.37 12.21 -5.44
CA ASP A 128 -10.50 12.53 -4.03
C ASP A 128 -9.26 13.23 -3.47
N ALA A 129 -8.07 12.88 -3.96
CA ALA A 129 -6.82 13.53 -3.59
C ALA A 129 -6.77 14.99 -4.07
N PHE A 130 -7.29 15.27 -5.27
CA PHE A 130 -7.38 16.63 -5.82
C PHE A 130 -8.63 17.40 -5.38
N GLY A 131 -9.66 16.71 -4.87
CA GLY A 131 -10.95 17.30 -4.52
C GLY A 131 -11.81 17.67 -5.72
N HIS A 132 -11.45 17.22 -6.93
CA HIS A 132 -12.21 17.40 -8.16
C HIS A 132 -11.87 16.28 -9.16
N GLN A 133 -12.73 16.10 -10.16
CA GLN A 133 -12.47 15.14 -11.23
C GLN A 133 -11.29 15.59 -12.10
N LEU A 134 -10.35 14.68 -12.34
CA LEU A 134 -9.30 14.84 -13.33
C LEU A 134 -9.83 14.45 -14.71
N GLU A 135 -9.52 15.26 -15.72
CA GLU A 135 -9.92 15.02 -17.11
C GLU A 135 -8.68 14.92 -18.00
N PRO A 136 -8.47 13.78 -18.70
CA PRO A 136 -9.24 12.53 -18.63
C PRO A 136 -9.04 11.79 -17.30
N PRO A 137 -9.86 10.78 -16.94
CA PRO A 137 -9.66 10.00 -15.73
C PRO A 137 -8.25 9.42 -15.60
N PHE A 138 -7.68 9.46 -14.40
CA PHE A 138 -6.33 8.94 -14.16
C PHE A 138 -6.23 7.46 -14.50
N ASN A 139 -5.27 7.11 -15.36
CA ASN A 139 -5.03 5.74 -15.78
C ASN A 139 -3.67 5.25 -15.22
N PRO A 140 -3.66 4.31 -14.27
CA PRO A 140 -2.42 3.80 -13.68
C PRO A 140 -1.55 3.05 -14.70
N TYR A 141 -2.14 2.46 -15.74
CA TYR A 141 -1.45 1.59 -16.70
C TYR A 141 -0.84 2.34 -17.91
N ALA A 142 -0.98 3.68 -17.96
CA ALA A 142 -0.72 4.46 -19.16
C ALA A 142 0.76 4.59 -19.53
N ASN A 143 1.65 4.72 -18.55
CA ASN A 143 3.10 4.91 -18.71
C ASN A 143 3.82 4.77 -17.36
N ASP A 144 5.15 4.87 -17.36
CA ASP A 144 6.01 4.82 -16.16
C ASP A 144 5.56 5.77 -15.04
N ILE A 145 5.31 7.06 -15.33
CA ILE A 145 4.98 8.06 -14.30
C ILE A 145 3.64 7.72 -13.65
N ASN A 146 2.62 7.44 -14.45
CA ASN A 146 1.29 7.08 -13.94
C ASN A 146 1.35 5.83 -13.09
N TYR A 147 2.12 4.83 -13.52
CA TYR A 147 2.24 3.59 -12.77
C TYR A 147 2.99 3.79 -11.46
N LEU A 148 4.10 4.53 -11.46
CA LEU A 148 4.84 4.85 -10.23
C LEU A 148 3.99 5.67 -9.24
N ILE A 149 3.18 6.62 -9.72
CA ILE A 149 2.24 7.39 -8.89
C ILE A 149 1.13 6.48 -8.33
N ALA A 150 0.62 5.54 -9.12
CA ALA A 150 -0.34 4.56 -8.65
C ALA A 150 0.26 3.63 -7.60
N SER A 151 1.48 3.14 -7.82
CA SER A 151 2.24 2.36 -6.84
C SER A 151 2.45 3.16 -5.55
N TYR A 152 2.75 4.47 -5.61
CA TYR A 152 2.93 5.30 -4.42
C TYR A 152 1.74 5.31 -3.44
N VAL A 153 0.54 5.00 -3.93
CA VAL A 153 -0.67 4.90 -3.08
C VAL A 153 -0.54 3.77 -2.06
N ILE A 154 0.12 2.66 -2.38
CA ILE A 154 -0.07 1.37 -1.69
C ILE A 154 1.03 1.04 -0.65
N PRO A 155 2.31 0.82 -1.00
CA PRO A 155 3.29 0.16 -0.12
C PRO A 155 3.55 0.91 1.19
N TYR A 156 3.59 2.24 1.12
CA TYR A 156 3.76 3.05 2.33
C TYR A 156 2.65 2.82 3.38
N ILE A 157 1.43 2.48 2.95
CA ILE A 157 0.34 2.14 3.88
C ILE A 157 0.65 0.82 4.60
N GLY A 158 1.03 -0.22 3.85
CA GLY A 158 1.40 -1.53 4.39
C GLY A 158 2.54 -1.42 5.40
N LEU A 159 3.61 -0.70 5.01
CA LEU A 159 4.74 -0.39 5.87
C LEU A 159 4.34 0.22 7.22
N THR A 160 3.52 1.29 7.21
CA THR A 160 3.09 1.93 8.47
C THR A 160 2.23 1.02 9.34
N GLY A 161 1.55 0.04 8.75
CA GLY A 161 0.86 -1.03 9.48
C GLY A 161 1.80 -1.94 10.24
N TYR A 162 2.93 -2.33 9.66
CA TYR A 162 3.93 -3.12 10.37
C TYR A 162 4.53 -2.36 11.54
N VAL A 163 4.87 -1.08 11.36
CA VAL A 163 5.38 -0.25 12.45
C VAL A 163 4.37 -0.21 13.61
N GLY A 164 3.08 -0.03 13.33
CA GLY A 164 2.02 -0.02 14.34
C GLY A 164 1.70 -1.37 14.97
N ALA A 165 1.96 -2.47 14.26
CA ALA A 165 1.76 -3.83 14.77
C ALA A 165 2.96 -4.34 15.58
N ASN A 166 4.20 -3.92 15.27
CA ASN A 166 5.43 -4.38 15.91
C ASN A 166 5.39 -4.35 17.46
N PRO A 167 5.02 -3.23 18.13
CA PRO A 167 5.00 -3.21 19.60
C PRO A 167 3.94 -4.13 20.21
N LYS A 168 2.98 -4.61 19.43
CA LYS A 168 1.90 -5.51 19.85
C LYS A 168 2.27 -6.98 19.68
N LEU A 169 3.35 -7.31 18.96
CA LEU A 169 3.81 -8.68 18.78
C LEU A 169 4.72 -9.08 19.95
N HIS A 170 4.49 -10.26 20.53
CA HIS A 170 5.36 -10.81 21.58
C HIS A 170 6.11 -12.08 21.15
N SER A 171 5.67 -12.75 20.09
CA SER A 171 6.34 -13.95 19.54
C SER A 171 7.59 -13.56 18.74
N PRO A 172 8.78 -14.11 19.04
CA PRO A 172 9.99 -13.89 18.24
C PRO A 172 9.82 -14.28 16.77
N THR A 173 9.07 -15.35 16.48
CA THR A 173 8.76 -15.78 15.11
C THR A 173 7.91 -14.74 14.38
N ALA A 174 6.87 -14.22 15.04
CA ALA A 174 6.01 -13.20 14.47
C ALA A 174 6.76 -11.88 14.24
N LYS A 175 7.60 -11.48 15.21
CA LYS A 175 8.48 -10.30 15.06
C LYS A 175 9.45 -10.47 13.91
N ARG A 176 10.15 -11.61 13.81
CA ARG A 176 11.06 -11.88 12.69
C ARG A 176 10.35 -11.81 11.35
N LEU A 177 9.13 -12.34 11.25
CA LEU A 177 8.33 -12.25 10.02
C LEU A 177 7.98 -10.79 9.69
N LEU A 178 7.47 -10.04 10.66
CA LEU A 178 7.08 -8.64 10.48
C LEU A 178 8.29 -7.76 10.15
N ASP A 179 9.36 -7.83 10.94
CA ASP A 179 10.57 -7.01 10.78
C ASP A 179 11.29 -7.34 9.47
N GLY A 180 11.34 -8.62 9.09
CA GLY A 180 11.95 -9.04 7.82
C GLY A 180 11.24 -8.46 6.60
N ARG A 181 9.90 -8.32 6.67
CA ARG A 181 9.08 -7.72 5.61
C ARG A 181 9.14 -6.20 5.63
N LEU A 182 9.10 -5.59 6.82
CA LEU A 182 9.29 -4.16 7.01
C LEU A 182 10.56 -3.66 6.28
N GLY A 183 11.66 -4.41 6.32
CA GLY A 183 12.89 -4.06 5.61
C GLY A 183 12.76 -4.08 4.08
N VAL A 184 12.09 -5.09 3.51
CA VAL A 184 11.88 -5.22 2.05
C VAL A 184 10.93 -4.12 1.56
N GLU A 185 9.80 -3.95 2.23
CA GLU A 185 8.79 -2.93 1.91
C GLU A 185 9.34 -1.51 2.05
N SER A 186 10.17 -1.24 3.06
CA SER A 186 10.88 0.05 3.17
C SER A 186 11.77 0.31 1.96
N GLY A 187 12.44 -0.73 1.45
CA GLY A 187 13.28 -0.63 0.26
C GLY A 187 12.48 -0.35 -1.01
N GLN A 188 11.32 -0.99 -1.16
CA GLN A 188 10.40 -0.76 -2.27
C GLN A 188 9.84 0.68 -2.24
N ASP A 189 9.33 1.16 -1.09
CA ASP A 189 8.85 2.53 -0.94
C ASP A 189 9.95 3.55 -1.24
N ALA A 190 11.15 3.37 -0.66
CA ALA A 190 12.29 4.24 -0.91
C ALA A 190 12.65 4.30 -2.41
N PHE A 191 12.63 3.17 -3.11
CA PHE A 191 12.92 3.12 -4.53
C PHE A 191 11.85 3.83 -5.37
N LEU A 192 10.57 3.58 -5.10
CA LEU A 192 9.46 4.29 -5.76
C LEU A 192 9.57 5.80 -5.54
N ARG A 193 9.78 6.22 -4.29
CA ARG A 193 9.95 7.64 -3.93
C ARG A 193 11.17 8.26 -4.60
N ALA A 194 12.28 7.55 -4.71
CA ALA A 194 13.47 8.03 -5.41
C ALA A 194 13.20 8.26 -6.91
N LEU A 195 12.56 7.30 -7.60
CA LEU A 195 12.19 7.43 -9.00
C LEU A 195 11.21 8.57 -9.26
N LEU A 196 10.22 8.74 -8.37
CA LEU A 196 9.26 9.84 -8.45
C LEU A 196 9.93 11.18 -8.15
N HIS A 197 10.85 11.24 -7.18
CA HIS A 197 11.58 12.45 -6.82
C HIS A 197 12.48 12.91 -7.98
N GLU A 198 13.19 11.99 -8.64
CA GLU A 198 13.96 12.27 -9.87
C GLU A 198 13.07 12.91 -10.96
N ARG A 199 11.80 12.49 -11.03
CA ARG A 199 10.79 12.99 -11.97
C ARG A 199 9.96 14.13 -11.40
N GLY A 200 10.31 14.67 -10.23
CA GLY A 200 9.43 15.51 -9.42
C GLY A 200 8.90 16.75 -10.13
N SER A 201 9.73 17.38 -10.97
CA SER A 201 9.39 18.58 -11.75
C SER A 201 8.69 18.28 -13.08
N LYS A 202 8.58 17.01 -13.49
CA LYS A 202 7.88 16.63 -14.73
C LYS A 202 6.37 16.73 -14.50
N ASN A 203 5.66 17.16 -15.54
CA ASN A 203 4.21 17.11 -15.53
C ASN A 203 3.72 15.69 -15.80
N VAL A 204 2.66 15.32 -15.10
CA VAL A 204 1.84 14.14 -15.41
C VAL A 204 0.88 14.57 -16.51
N GLU A 205 1.18 14.19 -17.75
CA GLU A 205 0.35 14.52 -18.90
C GLU A 205 -0.97 13.74 -18.89
N PRO A 206 -2.09 14.35 -19.30
CA PRO A 206 -2.23 15.71 -19.86
C PRO A 206 -2.61 16.78 -18.82
N TYR A 207 -2.48 16.50 -17.52
CA TYR A 207 -3.03 17.34 -16.45
C TYR A 207 -2.28 18.68 -16.26
N GLY A 208 -1.03 18.76 -16.72
CA GLY A 208 -0.17 19.93 -16.44
C GLY A 208 0.21 20.06 -14.96
N ILE A 209 0.06 18.98 -14.18
CA ILE A 209 0.33 18.92 -12.74
C ILE A 209 1.61 18.13 -12.51
N THR A 210 2.50 18.63 -11.65
CA THR A 210 3.80 17.99 -11.40
C THR A 210 3.67 16.68 -10.61
N VAL A 211 4.63 15.78 -10.78
CA VAL A 211 4.75 14.54 -9.98
C VAL A 211 4.78 14.83 -8.48
N ILE A 212 5.51 15.89 -8.05
CA ILE A 212 5.54 16.31 -6.64
C ILE A 212 4.14 16.66 -6.14
N GLU A 213 3.36 17.43 -6.89
CA GLU A 213 2.01 17.82 -6.49
C GLU A 213 1.11 16.59 -6.34
N PHE A 214 1.14 15.63 -7.28
CA PHE A 214 0.43 14.35 -7.14
C PHE A 214 0.79 13.64 -5.84
N THR A 215 2.07 13.48 -5.53
CA THR A 215 2.51 12.76 -4.32
C THR A 215 2.12 13.48 -3.03
N ASN A 216 2.14 14.82 -3.03
CA ASN A 216 1.68 15.62 -1.90
C ASN A 216 0.16 15.44 -1.68
N ARG A 217 -0.65 15.52 -2.75
CA ARG A 217 -2.11 15.34 -2.68
C ARG A 217 -2.52 13.95 -2.20
N ILE A 218 -1.83 12.90 -2.68
CA ILE A 218 -2.07 11.53 -2.22
C ILE A 218 -1.75 11.43 -0.72
N SER A 219 -0.64 12.01 -0.27
CA SER A 219 -0.26 11.97 1.16
C SER A 219 -1.26 12.73 2.04
N GLU A 220 -1.71 13.90 1.60
CA GLU A 220 -2.76 14.67 2.26
C GLU A 220 -4.06 13.88 2.37
N LEU A 221 -4.47 13.17 1.31
CA LEU A 221 -5.62 12.28 1.32
C LEU A 221 -5.47 11.16 2.36
N ARG A 222 -4.33 10.46 2.39
CA ARG A 222 -4.07 9.38 3.35
C ARG A 222 -4.16 9.86 4.80
N ASN A 223 -3.61 11.05 5.09
CA ASN A 223 -3.73 11.66 6.42
C ASN A 223 -5.18 12.02 6.77
N LYS A 224 -5.91 12.61 5.82
CA LYS A 224 -7.34 12.96 5.99
C LYS A 224 -8.19 11.73 6.27
N LEU A 225 -7.97 10.64 5.54
CA LEU A 225 -8.72 9.38 5.70
C LEU A 225 -8.35 8.64 6.99
N GLY A 226 -7.07 8.66 7.39
CA GLY A 226 -6.63 8.09 8.67
C GLY A 226 -7.27 8.77 9.89
N ARG A 227 -7.50 10.09 9.83
CA ARG A 227 -8.10 10.92 10.90
C ARG A 227 -7.27 10.93 12.20
N HIS A 228 -5.95 10.80 12.09
CA HIS A 228 -5.03 10.77 13.23
C HIS A 228 -3.75 11.60 12.99
N GLY A 229 -3.92 12.82 12.47
CA GLY A 229 -2.81 13.74 12.25
C GLY A 229 -1.91 13.38 11.06
N LEU A 230 -0.67 13.84 11.11
CA LEU A 230 0.33 13.66 10.06
C LEU A 230 1.07 12.33 10.26
N LYS A 231 0.87 11.40 9.33
CA LYS A 231 1.52 10.07 9.32
C LYS A 231 2.06 9.69 7.95
N ASP A 232 2.11 10.68 7.07
CA ASP A 232 2.62 10.56 5.71
C ASP A 232 2.87 11.93 5.12
N GLU A 233 3.85 11.99 4.24
CA GLU A 233 4.31 13.21 3.61
C GLU A 233 4.72 12.91 2.17
N GLY A 234 4.38 13.84 1.27
CA GLY A 234 4.81 13.74 -0.12
C GLY A 234 6.30 14.03 -0.28
N LEU A 235 6.78 14.00 -1.52
CA LEU A 235 8.22 14.06 -1.83
C LEU A 235 8.88 15.41 -1.55
N LYS A 236 8.07 16.46 -1.32
CA LYS A 236 8.56 17.79 -1.02
C LYS A 236 7.74 18.44 0.08
N VAL A 237 8.40 18.78 1.16
CA VAL A 237 7.81 19.39 2.36
C VAL A 237 8.38 20.80 2.63
N LYS A 238 7.79 21.49 3.61
CA LYS A 238 8.39 22.70 4.17
C LYS A 238 9.66 22.31 4.95
N PRO A 239 10.73 23.14 4.94
CA PRO A 239 11.97 22.81 5.67
C PRO A 239 11.73 22.44 7.13
N THR A 240 10.81 23.13 7.81
CA THR A 240 10.47 22.90 9.23
C THR A 240 9.88 21.53 9.52
N VAL A 241 9.40 20.82 8.50
CA VAL A 241 8.84 19.46 8.61
C VAL A 241 9.85 18.42 8.15
N GLY A 242 10.70 18.75 7.17
CA GLY A 242 11.71 17.82 6.69
C GLY A 242 12.80 17.52 7.73
N ALA A 243 13.67 16.55 7.41
CA ALA A 243 14.70 16.05 8.31
C ALA A 243 15.48 17.17 9.03
N GLU A 244 15.55 17.06 10.36
CA GLU A 244 16.19 18.02 11.26
C GLU A 244 15.69 19.48 11.13
N GLY A 245 14.53 19.69 10.50
CA GLY A 245 13.98 21.01 10.22
C GLY A 245 14.74 21.81 9.14
N LYS A 246 15.55 21.13 8.31
CA LYS A 246 16.55 21.80 7.45
C LYS A 246 16.35 21.63 5.95
N ILE A 247 15.66 20.57 5.51
CA ILE A 247 15.60 20.18 4.10
C ILE A 247 14.17 20.06 3.58
N ARG A 248 13.99 20.26 2.27
CA ARG A 248 12.68 20.19 1.61
C ARG A 248 12.41 18.85 0.93
N GLY A 249 13.45 18.15 0.50
CA GLY A 249 13.32 16.83 -0.14
C GLY A 249 12.97 15.77 0.90
N ASN A 250 12.08 14.85 0.53
CA ASN A 250 11.47 13.91 1.47
C ASN A 250 11.29 12.51 0.84
N ILE A 251 12.41 11.93 0.44
CA ILE A 251 12.44 10.60 -0.20
C ILE A 251 12.18 9.50 0.84
N LEU A 252 12.63 9.68 2.07
CA LEU A 252 12.37 8.76 3.18
C LEU A 252 11.52 9.50 4.21
N VAL A 253 10.33 8.99 4.48
CA VAL A 253 9.37 9.66 5.37
C VAL A 253 9.45 9.08 6.76
N GLY A 254 9.53 9.98 7.74
CA GLY A 254 9.49 9.65 9.15
C GLY A 254 9.10 10.86 9.97
N ASP A 255 8.92 10.64 11.27
CA ASP A 255 8.64 11.68 12.23
C ASP A 255 9.85 12.61 12.45
N LYS A 256 9.75 13.50 13.44
CA LYS A 256 10.86 14.40 13.82
C LYS A 256 12.16 13.71 14.20
N TYR A 257 12.13 12.40 14.50
CA TYR A 257 13.30 11.58 14.81
C TYR A 257 13.72 10.69 13.62
N SER A 258 13.14 10.92 12.44
CA SER A 258 13.31 10.08 11.26
C SER A 258 12.89 8.62 11.50
N ILE A 259 11.92 8.39 12.39
CA ILE A 259 11.31 7.08 12.64
C ILE A 259 10.07 6.97 11.76
N SER A 260 9.91 5.85 11.06
CA SER A 260 8.72 5.58 10.24
C SER A 260 7.44 5.73 11.06
N TYR A 261 6.42 6.34 10.46
CA TYR A 261 5.13 6.53 11.12
C TYR A 261 4.41 5.19 11.34
N ASP A 262 3.66 5.08 12.44
CA ASP A 262 2.80 3.93 12.71
C ASP A 262 1.36 4.21 12.23
N ARG A 263 0.65 3.18 11.77
CA ARG A 263 -0.81 3.21 11.61
C ARG A 263 -1.45 2.03 12.30
N THR A 264 -2.62 2.28 12.87
CA THR A 264 -3.53 1.25 13.37
C THR A 264 -4.26 0.56 12.20
N PRO A 265 -4.75 -0.68 12.41
CA PRO A 265 -5.61 -1.35 11.44
C PRO A 265 -6.79 -0.49 10.99
N GLU A 266 -7.43 0.25 11.90
CA GLU A 266 -8.58 1.10 11.60
C GLU A 266 -8.21 2.29 10.70
N GLU A 267 -7.02 2.87 10.87
CA GLU A 267 -6.52 3.91 9.98
C GLU A 267 -6.28 3.36 8.57
N ILE A 268 -5.66 2.19 8.46
CA ILE A 268 -5.38 1.53 7.18
C ILE A 268 -6.69 1.18 6.47
N LEU A 269 -7.64 0.61 7.20
CA LEU A 269 -8.96 0.27 6.65
C LEU A 269 -9.65 1.50 6.05
N ARG A 270 -9.63 2.66 6.71
CA ARG A 270 -10.24 3.90 6.16
C ARG A 270 -9.54 4.46 4.93
N ILE A 271 -8.25 4.16 4.77
CA ILE A 271 -7.47 4.66 3.64
C ILE A 271 -7.69 3.77 2.41
N VAL A 272 -7.82 2.46 2.61
CA VAL A 272 -7.89 1.46 1.53
C VAL A 272 -9.35 1.13 1.16
N TYR A 273 -10.29 1.27 2.11
CA TYR A 273 -11.70 0.89 2.02
C TYR A 273 -12.66 1.99 2.51
#